data_AF-B9LW77-F1
#
_entry.id   AF-B9LW77-F1
#
_cell.length_a   1.000
_cell.length_b   1.000
_cell.length_c   1.000
_cell.angle_alpha   90.00
_cell.angle_beta   90.00
_cell.angle_gamma   90.00
#
_symmetry.space_group_name_H-M   'P 1'
#
loop_
_entity.id
_entity.type
_entity.pdbx_description
1 polymer ?
#
loop_
_entity_poly.entity_id
_entity_poly.type
_entity_poly.pdbx_seq_one_letter_code
_entity_poly.pdbx_strand_id
1 'polypeptide(L)'
;MTVEITRDVIAERLGHVTYDRFLFYLMGPYKSFNLNYVLSEKERQEIDVEDLPGPLRQLFQSKEEIDAAQALLRRVQGALRVKPGVNAFLALDVDVDTDNVDAATQSIKYTRCSNATAFILPFLGHNFGVGEEAGSILEALSETHSDRFIFVHENDVTSAMIRSAQVRWDLRVETYATESELISKLRLFAGGIMHQERRGDLDRLD
;
A
#
# COMPACT_ATOMS: atom_id res chain seq x y z
N MET A 1 20.34 -16.46 2.20
CA MET A 1 20.96 -15.16 1.86
C MET A 1 19.83 -14.16 1.83
N THR A 2 19.85 -13.17 2.71
CA THR A 2 18.86 -12.08 2.73
C THR A 2 18.99 -11.29 1.44
N VAL A 3 17.95 -11.33 0.60
CA VAL A 3 17.92 -10.53 -0.64
C VAL A 3 17.79 -9.07 -0.24
N GLU A 4 18.78 -8.25 -0.60
CA GLU A 4 18.71 -6.81 -0.40
C GLU A 4 17.60 -6.24 -1.30
N ILE A 5 16.70 -5.44 -0.71
CA ILE A 5 15.65 -4.75 -1.46
C ILE A 5 16.29 -3.60 -2.20
N THR A 6 16.46 -3.75 -3.51
CA THR A 6 16.96 -2.72 -4.41
C THR A 6 15.96 -2.44 -5.52
N ARG A 7 16.09 -1.26 -6.14
CA ARG A 7 15.26 -0.84 -7.27
C ARG A 7 15.34 -1.81 -8.45
N ASP A 8 16.53 -2.33 -8.73
CA ASP A 8 16.75 -3.27 -9.84
C ASP A 8 16.08 -4.62 -9.56
N VAL A 9 16.20 -5.14 -8.33
CA VAL A 9 15.51 -6.37 -7.92
C VAL A 9 14.00 -6.23 -8.03
N ILE A 10 13.44 -5.07 -7.64
CA ILE A 10 12.02 -4.80 -7.78
C ILE A 10 11.63 -4.77 -9.27
N ALA A 11 12.32 -3.99 -10.10
CA ALA A 11 11.99 -3.87 -11.51
C ALA A 11 12.07 -5.23 -12.25
N GLU A 12 13.08 -6.05 -11.96
CA GLU A 12 13.28 -7.36 -12.58
C GLU A 12 12.12 -8.32 -12.29
N ARG A 13 11.61 -8.32 -11.04
CA ARG A 13 10.56 -9.27 -10.62
C ARG A 13 9.16 -8.91 -11.13
N LEU A 14 8.92 -7.64 -11.43
CA LEU A 14 7.59 -7.16 -11.82
C LEU A 14 7.28 -7.29 -13.32
N GLY A 15 8.25 -7.71 -14.15
CA GLY A 15 8.09 -7.86 -15.59
C GLY A 15 7.97 -6.53 -16.36
N HIS A 16 7.53 -6.61 -17.63
CA HIS A 16 7.59 -5.48 -18.56
C HIS A 16 6.28 -4.68 -18.68
N VAL A 17 6.42 -3.36 -18.68
CA VAL A 17 5.38 -2.36 -18.99
C VAL A 17 6.01 -1.19 -19.75
N THR A 18 5.21 -0.24 -20.24
CA THR A 18 5.71 0.91 -21.04
C THR A 18 6.77 1.75 -20.31
N TYR A 19 6.60 1.93 -19.00
CA TYR A 19 7.50 2.67 -18.11
C TYR A 19 7.96 1.73 -16.99
N ASP A 20 8.71 0.69 -17.35
CA ASP A 20 9.18 -0.38 -16.46
C ASP A 20 10.06 0.10 -15.30
N ARG A 21 10.85 1.16 -15.51
CA ARG A 21 11.63 1.85 -14.47
C ARG A 21 10.79 2.80 -13.62
N PHE A 22 9.57 3.15 -14.00
CA PHE A 22 8.71 3.94 -13.13
C PHE A 22 8.03 3.02 -12.13
N LEU A 23 8.64 2.87 -10.96
CA LEU A 23 8.13 2.04 -9.88
C LEU A 23 7.06 2.80 -9.09
N PHE A 24 5.86 2.23 -9.02
CA PHE A 24 4.76 2.78 -8.24
C PHE A 24 4.31 1.78 -7.18
N TYR A 25 4.79 1.97 -5.95
CA TYR A 25 4.42 1.12 -4.84
C TYR A 25 3.00 1.45 -4.37
N LEU A 26 2.10 0.48 -4.47
CA LEU A 26 0.77 0.57 -3.88
C LEU A 26 0.82 -0.14 -2.53
N MET A 27 0.57 0.61 -1.48
CA MET A 27 0.50 0.14 -0.12
C MET A 27 -0.96 0.13 0.32
N GLY A 28 -1.34 -0.87 1.10
CA GLY A 28 -2.65 -1.00 1.70
C GLY A 28 -2.57 -1.89 2.94
N PRO A 29 -3.68 -2.10 3.64
CA PRO A 29 -3.72 -2.95 4.82
C PRO A 29 -3.56 -4.43 4.42
N TYR A 30 -2.33 -4.88 4.21
CA TYR A 30 -2.02 -6.27 3.79
C TYR A 30 -1.95 -7.25 4.96
N LYS A 31 -1.81 -6.73 6.17
CA LYS A 31 -1.87 -7.52 7.39
C LYS A 31 -3.10 -7.07 8.18
N SER A 32 -4.20 -7.82 8.02
CA SER A 32 -4.97 -8.23 9.20
C SER A 32 -3.97 -8.61 10.28
N PHE A 33 -4.37 -8.52 11.54
CA PHE A 33 -3.84 -9.46 12.53
C PHE A 33 -3.89 -10.87 11.91
N ASN A 34 -2.74 -11.35 11.45
CA ASN A 34 -2.72 -12.40 10.45
C ASN A 34 -2.91 -13.70 11.21
N LEU A 35 -4.16 -14.13 11.37
CA LEU A 35 -4.52 -15.43 11.92
C LEU A 35 -3.85 -16.58 11.14
N ASN A 36 -3.19 -16.35 9.98
CA ASN A 36 -2.42 -17.40 9.29
C ASN A 36 -1.18 -17.79 10.09
N TYR A 37 -0.71 -16.94 11.01
CA TYR A 37 0.34 -17.29 11.96
C TYR A 37 -0.15 -18.15 13.13
N VAL A 38 -1.47 -18.33 13.27
CA VAL A 38 -2.09 -19.05 14.40
C VAL A 38 -2.90 -20.26 13.94
N LEU A 39 -3.50 -20.21 12.74
CA LEU A 39 -4.44 -21.21 12.23
C LEU A 39 -4.21 -21.47 10.73
N SER A 40 -4.06 -22.75 10.38
CA SER A 40 -4.00 -23.24 9.00
C SER A 40 -5.34 -23.08 8.26
N GLU A 41 -5.29 -23.16 6.93
CA GLU A 41 -6.49 -23.04 6.07
C GLU A 41 -7.58 -24.06 6.42
N LYS A 42 -7.16 -25.26 6.85
CA LYS A 42 -8.07 -26.34 7.26
C LYS A 42 -8.75 -26.04 8.60
N GLU A 43 -8.00 -25.54 9.58
CA GLU A 43 -8.53 -25.15 10.89
C GLU A 43 -9.52 -23.98 10.79
N ARG A 44 -9.39 -23.12 9.78
CA ARG A 44 -10.34 -22.02 9.55
C ARG A 44 -11.68 -22.47 8.98
N GLN A 45 -11.70 -23.53 8.18
CA GLN A 45 -12.93 -24.05 7.60
C GLN A 45 -13.77 -24.81 8.63
N GLU A 46 -13.15 -25.25 9.72
CA GLU A 46 -13.80 -26.01 10.81
C GLU A 46 -14.35 -25.13 11.94
N ILE A 47 -14.05 -23.82 11.94
CA ILE A 47 -14.52 -22.89 12.98
C ILE A 47 -15.90 -22.32 12.59
N ASP A 48 -16.90 -22.58 13.43
CA ASP A 48 -18.16 -21.84 13.37
C ASP A 48 -17.94 -20.43 13.94
N VAL A 49 -18.00 -19.42 13.07
CA VAL A 49 -17.80 -18.01 13.41
C VAL A 49 -18.83 -17.52 14.43
N GLU A 50 -20.02 -18.13 14.45
CA GLU A 50 -21.08 -17.79 15.40
C GLU A 50 -20.72 -18.11 16.86
N ASP A 51 -19.86 -19.12 17.07
CA ASP A 51 -19.44 -19.61 18.38
C ASP A 51 -18.22 -18.87 18.95
N LEU A 52 -17.63 -17.94 18.19
CA LEU A 52 -16.45 -17.19 18.63
C LEU A 52 -16.80 -16.01 19.56
N PRO A 53 -15.97 -15.76 20.59
CA PRO A 53 -16.04 -14.53 21.38
C PRO A 53 -15.97 -13.28 20.48
N GLY A 54 -16.73 -12.23 20.82
CA GLY A 54 -16.89 -11.01 20.02
C GLY A 54 -15.60 -10.43 19.39
N PRO A 55 -14.50 -10.27 20.15
CA PRO A 55 -13.23 -9.79 19.58
C PRO A 55 -12.63 -10.73 18.51
N LEU A 56 -12.75 -12.05 18.67
CA LEU A 56 -12.26 -13.03 17.69
C LEU A 56 -13.19 -13.08 16.47
N ARG A 57 -14.50 -12.97 16.68
CA ARG A 57 -15.51 -12.94 15.61
C ARG A 57 -15.33 -11.75 14.66
N GLN A 58 -14.95 -10.59 15.20
CA GLN A 58 -14.58 -9.41 14.41
C GLN A 58 -13.37 -9.66 13.49
N LEU A 59 -12.43 -10.53 13.89
CA LEU A 59 -11.29 -10.90 13.03
C LEU A 59 -11.73 -11.71 11.81
N PHE A 60 -12.77 -12.53 11.92
CA PHE A 60 -13.31 -13.29 10.77
C PHE A 60 -14.15 -12.40 9.85
N GLN A 61 -14.92 -11.45 10.39
CA GLN A 61 -15.56 -10.40 9.57
C GLN A 61 -14.53 -9.56 8.81
N SER A 62 -13.37 -9.29 9.43
CA SER A 62 -12.28 -8.58 8.76
C SER A 62 -11.64 -9.36 7.60
N LYS A 63 -11.81 -10.69 7.50
CA LYS A 63 -11.20 -11.48 6.43
C LYS A 63 -11.81 -11.14 5.06
N GLU A 64 -13.14 -11.11 4.97
CA GLU A 64 -13.84 -10.75 3.73
C GLU A 64 -13.52 -9.32 3.30
N GLU A 65 -13.45 -8.40 4.27
CA GLU A 65 -13.05 -7.02 4.03
C GLU A 65 -11.60 -6.97 3.49
N ILE A 66 -10.66 -7.72 4.07
CA ILE A 66 -9.26 -7.75 3.64
C ILE A 66 -9.10 -8.37 2.26
N ASP A 67 -9.82 -9.45 1.98
CA ASP A 67 -9.86 -10.06 0.65
C ASP A 67 -10.41 -9.06 -0.37
N ALA A 68 -11.43 -8.26 0.00
CA ALA A 68 -11.97 -7.20 -0.83
C ALA A 68 -10.97 -6.03 -1.04
N ALA A 69 -10.25 -5.60 0.00
CA ALA A 69 -9.16 -4.62 -0.12
C ALA A 69 -8.06 -5.13 -1.05
N GLN A 70 -7.60 -6.36 -0.85
CA GLN A 70 -6.57 -6.95 -1.68
C GLN A 70 -7.04 -7.06 -3.14
N ALA A 71 -8.29 -7.46 -3.36
CA ALA A 71 -8.88 -7.51 -4.69
C ALA A 71 -8.96 -6.12 -5.35
N LEU A 72 -9.32 -5.07 -4.59
CA LEU A 72 -9.29 -3.69 -5.07
C LEU A 72 -7.88 -3.27 -5.47
N LEU A 73 -6.89 -3.50 -4.60
CA LEU A 73 -5.49 -3.15 -4.86
C LEU A 73 -4.95 -3.84 -6.11
N ARG A 74 -5.31 -5.12 -6.31
CA ARG A 74 -4.97 -5.88 -7.52
C ARG A 74 -5.58 -5.28 -8.79
N ARG A 75 -6.84 -4.84 -8.73
CA ARG A 75 -7.50 -4.18 -9.89
C ARG A 75 -6.88 -2.81 -10.18
N VAL A 76 -6.62 -2.01 -9.14
CA VAL A 76 -5.95 -0.71 -9.27
C VAL A 76 -4.55 -0.88 -9.85
N GLN A 77 -3.78 -1.84 -9.34
CA GLN A 77 -2.47 -2.22 -9.87
C GLN A 77 -2.55 -2.52 -11.36
N GLY A 78 -3.42 -3.45 -11.76
CA GLY A 78 -3.61 -3.81 -13.17
C GLY A 78 -3.97 -2.60 -14.03
N ALA A 79 -4.87 -1.74 -13.55
CA ALA A 79 -5.30 -0.54 -14.27
C ALA A 79 -4.15 0.45 -14.52
N LEU A 80 -3.24 0.63 -13.56
CA LEU A 80 -2.06 1.50 -13.69
C LEU A 80 -0.97 0.90 -14.59
N ARG A 81 -0.79 -0.42 -14.52
CA ARG A 81 0.13 -1.18 -15.39
C ARG A 81 -0.33 -1.23 -16.85
N VAL A 82 -1.64 -1.14 -17.11
CA VAL A 82 -2.18 -1.02 -18.48
C VAL A 82 -2.14 0.42 -18.96
N LYS A 83 -2.59 1.37 -18.12
CA LYS A 83 -2.58 2.81 -18.44
C LYS A 83 -2.36 3.60 -17.15
N PRO A 84 -1.26 4.36 -17.01
CA PRO A 84 -0.36 4.80 -18.08
C PRO A 84 0.69 3.78 -18.55
N GLY A 85 0.79 2.60 -17.94
CA GLY A 85 1.85 1.65 -18.28
C GLY A 85 3.04 1.71 -17.32
N VAL A 86 2.82 2.15 -16.08
CA VAL A 86 3.85 2.22 -15.03
C VAL A 86 3.96 0.90 -14.29
N ASN A 87 5.11 0.66 -13.66
CA ASN A 87 5.37 -0.56 -12.92
C ASN A 87 4.75 -0.48 -11.52
N ALA A 88 3.41 -0.56 -11.46
CA ALA A 88 2.67 -0.57 -10.21
C ALA A 88 2.75 -1.94 -9.54
N PHE A 89 3.02 -1.98 -8.23
CA PHE A 89 3.24 -3.23 -7.50
C PHE A 89 2.74 -3.20 -6.06
N LEU A 90 2.41 -4.39 -5.55
CA LEU A 90 2.18 -4.66 -4.13
C LEU A 90 3.41 -5.31 -3.51
N ALA A 91 3.57 -5.25 -2.20
CA ALA A 91 4.70 -5.88 -1.51
C ALA A 91 4.84 -7.39 -1.83
N LEU A 92 3.69 -8.07 -1.96
CA LEU A 92 3.62 -9.49 -2.30
C LEU A 92 4.13 -9.84 -3.71
N ASP A 93 4.27 -8.86 -4.60
CA ASP A 93 4.72 -9.11 -5.99
C ASP A 93 6.22 -9.20 -6.12
N VAL A 94 6.94 -8.56 -5.19
CA VAL A 94 8.39 -8.57 -5.19
C VAL A 94 8.90 -9.87 -4.57
N ASP A 95 8.10 -10.62 -3.81
CA ASP A 95 8.45 -11.94 -3.26
C ASP A 95 9.81 -11.98 -2.52
N VAL A 96 10.14 -10.90 -1.81
CA VAL A 96 11.37 -10.83 -1.01
C VAL A 96 11.11 -11.54 0.32
N ASP A 97 12.02 -12.45 0.70
CA ASP A 97 11.98 -13.18 1.96
C ASP A 97 11.82 -12.22 3.15
N THR A 98 10.62 -12.23 3.74
CA THR A 98 10.21 -11.37 4.85
C THR A 98 10.52 -11.94 6.22
N ASP A 99 11.08 -13.15 6.31
CA ASP A 99 11.27 -13.83 7.61
C ASP A 99 12.27 -13.08 8.52
N ASN A 100 13.03 -12.13 7.96
CA ASN A 100 14.02 -11.34 8.68
C ASN A 100 13.79 -9.81 8.65
N VAL A 101 12.70 -9.32 8.05
CA VAL A 101 12.43 -7.88 7.91
C VAL A 101 10.98 -7.59 8.30
N ASP A 102 10.78 -6.72 9.29
CA ASP A 102 9.44 -6.29 9.68
C ASP A 102 8.74 -5.50 8.56
N ALA A 103 7.41 -5.46 8.58
CA ALA A 103 6.61 -4.89 7.51
C ALA A 103 6.86 -3.37 7.32
N ALA A 104 7.13 -2.63 8.40
CA ALA A 104 7.42 -1.21 8.32
C ALA A 104 8.77 -0.97 7.63
N THR A 105 9.82 -1.70 8.03
CA THR A 105 11.13 -1.62 7.38
C THR A 105 11.06 -1.98 5.89
N GLN A 106 10.30 -3.02 5.53
CA GLN A 106 10.08 -3.39 4.14
C GLN A 106 9.40 -2.26 3.36
N SER A 107 8.31 -1.74 3.89
CA SER A 107 7.52 -0.65 3.32
C SER A 107 8.36 0.62 3.09
N ILE A 108 9.23 0.98 4.04
CA ILE A 108 10.17 2.10 3.92
C ILE A 108 11.16 1.84 2.76
N LYS A 109 11.72 0.64 2.65
CA LYS A 109 12.66 0.29 1.57
C LYS A 109 11.98 0.33 0.20
N TYR A 110 10.79 -0.25 0.05
CA TYR A 110 10.05 -0.18 -1.21
C TYR A 110 9.70 1.26 -1.58
N THR A 111 9.31 2.08 -0.61
CA THR A 111 9.02 3.49 -0.85
C THR A 111 10.26 4.24 -1.35
N ARG A 112 11.42 4.05 -0.71
CA ARG A 112 12.68 4.68 -1.13
C ARG A 112 13.14 4.25 -2.52
N CYS A 113 12.82 3.02 -2.94
CA CYS A 113 13.13 2.55 -4.29
C CYS A 113 12.11 3.02 -5.34
N SER A 114 10.96 3.57 -4.93
CA SER A 114 9.83 3.87 -5.82
C SER A 114 9.76 5.33 -6.23
N ASN A 115 9.41 5.59 -7.49
CA ASN A 115 9.17 6.95 -7.96
C ASN A 115 7.96 7.56 -7.27
N ALA A 116 6.93 6.74 -7.05
CA ALA A 116 5.70 7.14 -6.38
C ALA A 116 5.27 6.04 -5.40
N THR A 117 4.66 6.46 -4.28
CA THR A 117 4.04 5.55 -3.32
C THR A 117 2.63 6.03 -3.00
N ALA A 118 1.67 5.11 -2.98
CA ALA A 118 0.29 5.39 -2.60
C ALA A 118 -0.12 4.51 -1.42
N PHE A 119 -0.59 5.12 -0.34
CA PHE A 119 -1.26 4.40 0.74
C PHE A 119 -2.76 4.45 0.53
N ILE A 120 -3.37 3.30 0.25
CA ILE A 120 -4.79 3.18 -0.10
C ILE A 120 -5.53 2.50 1.04
N LEU A 121 -6.56 3.17 1.56
CA LEU A 121 -7.43 2.68 2.63
C LEU A 121 -8.85 2.43 2.11
N PRO A 122 -9.25 1.16 1.89
CA PRO A 122 -10.56 0.80 1.35
C PRO A 122 -11.70 0.67 2.34
N PHE A 123 -11.44 0.65 3.65
CA PHE A 123 -12.48 0.62 4.69
C PHE A 123 -11.88 0.95 6.06
N LEU A 124 -12.69 1.52 6.94
CA LEU A 124 -12.36 1.74 8.35
C LEU A 124 -12.92 0.58 9.18
N GLY A 125 -12.31 -0.61 9.06
CA GLY A 125 -12.48 -1.65 10.06
C GLY A 125 -11.95 -1.06 11.37
N HIS A 126 -12.80 -0.92 12.38
CA HIS A 126 -12.57 -0.11 13.60
C HIS A 126 -11.33 -0.48 14.46
N ASN A 127 -10.43 -1.36 14.01
CA ASN A 127 -9.31 -1.87 14.79
C ASN A 127 -8.08 -2.19 13.92
N PHE A 128 -7.41 -1.20 13.32
CA PHE A 128 -6.19 -1.48 12.55
C PHE A 128 -4.94 -0.86 13.15
N GLY A 129 -3.98 -1.73 13.48
CA GLY A 129 -2.57 -1.42 13.76
C GLY A 129 -1.82 -0.74 12.60
N VAL A 130 -2.54 -0.40 11.51
CA VAL A 130 -2.12 0.56 10.48
C VAL A 130 -1.65 1.87 11.11
N GLY A 131 -2.17 2.27 12.27
CA GLY A 131 -1.77 3.53 12.90
C GLY A 131 -0.29 3.60 13.28
N GLU A 132 0.27 2.54 13.86
CA GLU A 132 1.68 2.51 14.27
C GLU A 132 2.61 2.31 13.06
N GLU A 133 2.21 1.46 12.11
CA GLU A 133 2.99 1.18 10.91
C GLU A 133 3.00 2.38 9.95
N ALA A 134 1.83 2.94 9.63
CA ALA A 134 1.75 4.15 8.81
C ALA A 134 2.46 5.33 9.52
N GLY A 135 2.31 5.46 10.84
CA GLY A 135 3.04 6.46 11.61
C GLY A 135 4.56 6.32 11.48
N SER A 136 5.09 5.12 11.62
CA SER A 136 6.54 4.83 11.50
C SER A 136 7.07 5.05 10.08
N ILE A 137 6.29 4.65 9.08
CA ILE A 137 6.62 4.87 7.66
C ILE A 137 6.65 6.36 7.34
N LEU A 138 5.62 7.11 7.78
CA LEU A 138 5.53 8.55 7.57
C LEU A 138 6.64 9.29 8.31
N GLU A 139 6.96 8.91 9.54
CA GLU A 139 8.08 9.48 10.28
C GLU A 139 9.40 9.27 9.54
N ALA A 140 9.64 8.07 8.99
CA ALA A 140 10.86 7.76 8.25
C ALA A 140 10.98 8.41 6.86
N LEU A 141 9.87 8.88 6.27
CA LEU A 141 9.79 9.35 4.88
C LEU A 141 9.44 10.83 4.73
N SER A 142 8.81 11.44 5.74
CA SER A 142 8.24 12.79 5.67
C SER A 142 9.26 13.87 5.27
N GLU A 143 10.53 13.73 5.66
CA GLU A 143 11.57 14.72 5.32
C GLU A 143 12.12 14.58 3.89
N THR A 144 11.94 13.41 3.24
CA THR A 144 12.69 13.10 2.00
C THR A 144 11.81 12.64 0.84
N HIS A 145 10.58 12.19 1.09
CA HIS A 145 9.73 11.54 0.09
C HIS A 145 8.27 12.01 0.14
N SER A 146 7.96 13.10 0.88
CA SER A 146 6.60 13.63 1.01
C SER A 146 5.97 13.94 -0.36
N ASP A 147 6.72 14.58 -1.27
CA ASP A 147 6.27 14.89 -2.63
C ASP A 147 5.95 13.65 -3.48
N ARG A 148 6.53 12.50 -3.12
CA ARG A 148 6.39 11.21 -3.80
C ARG A 148 5.37 10.29 -3.14
N PHE A 149 4.68 10.77 -2.10
CA PHE A 149 3.75 10.00 -1.30
C PHE A 149 2.34 10.57 -1.37
N ILE A 150 1.35 9.70 -1.65
CA ILE A 150 -0.07 10.07 -1.60
C ILE A 150 -0.84 9.13 -0.68
N PHE A 151 -1.69 9.69 0.15
CA PHE A 151 -2.62 8.95 0.98
C PHE A 151 -4.02 9.06 0.37
N VAL A 152 -4.67 7.94 0.14
CA VAL A 152 -5.98 7.89 -0.52
C VAL A 152 -6.92 7.00 0.27
N HIS A 153 -8.04 7.54 0.73
CA HIS A 153 -9.02 6.79 1.52
C HIS A 153 -10.44 6.94 0.97
N GLU A 154 -11.29 5.95 1.23
CA GLU A 154 -12.69 6.05 0.81
C GLU A 154 -13.39 7.22 1.53
N ASN A 155 -14.35 7.89 0.88
CA ASN A 155 -14.97 9.12 1.40
C ASN A 155 -15.58 8.98 2.79
N ASP A 156 -16.13 7.81 3.10
CA ASP A 156 -16.77 7.52 4.38
C ASP A 156 -15.74 7.16 5.48
N VAL A 157 -14.45 7.07 5.12
CA VAL A 157 -13.33 6.87 6.03
C VAL A 157 -12.95 8.22 6.61
N THR A 158 -13.40 8.52 7.83
CA THR A 158 -12.88 9.66 8.60
C THR A 158 -12.04 9.17 9.78
N SER A 159 -10.76 9.57 9.82
CA SER A 159 -9.89 9.22 10.93
C SER A 159 -9.20 10.45 11.51
N ALA A 160 -9.19 10.56 12.84
CA ALA A 160 -8.41 11.57 13.55
C ALA A 160 -6.91 11.45 13.21
N MET A 161 -6.43 10.24 12.92
CA MET A 161 -5.05 9.99 12.48
C MET A 161 -4.75 10.60 11.11
N ILE A 162 -5.65 10.46 10.13
CA ILE A 162 -5.44 11.03 8.79
C ILE A 162 -5.35 12.56 8.87
N ARG A 163 -6.23 13.18 9.70
CA ARG A 163 -6.20 14.62 9.94
C ARG A 163 -4.92 15.07 10.65
N SER A 164 -4.50 14.35 11.69
CA SER A 164 -3.24 14.64 12.40
C SER A 164 -2.03 14.42 11.50
N ALA A 165 -2.06 13.42 10.63
CA ALA A 165 -0.98 13.10 9.72
C ALA A 165 -0.80 14.16 8.63
N GLN A 166 -1.91 14.63 8.06
CA GLN A 166 -1.91 15.72 7.08
C GLN A 166 -1.25 16.99 7.65
N VAL A 167 -1.58 17.34 8.91
CA VAL A 167 -1.02 18.53 9.56
C VAL A 167 0.45 18.33 9.97
N ARG A 168 0.81 17.14 10.47
CA ARG A 168 2.14 16.87 11.01
C ARG A 168 3.22 16.69 9.94
N TRP A 169 2.86 16.12 8.79
CA TRP A 169 3.83 15.68 7.78
C TRP A 169 3.57 16.27 6.38
N ASP A 170 2.69 17.28 6.26
CA ASP A 170 2.31 17.94 5.01
C ASP A 170 1.96 16.96 3.88
N LEU A 171 1.17 15.94 4.23
CA LEU A 171 0.88 14.83 3.33
C LEU A 171 -0.22 15.21 2.34
N ARG A 172 -0.02 14.78 1.09
CA ARG A 172 -1.10 14.77 0.10
C ARG A 172 -2.13 13.71 0.47
N VAL A 173 -3.27 14.15 1.00
CA VAL A 173 -4.42 13.30 1.31
C VAL A 173 -5.53 13.55 0.29
N GLU A 174 -6.03 12.49 -0.32
CA GLU A 174 -7.18 12.50 -1.22
C GLU A 174 -8.23 11.52 -0.73
N THR A 175 -9.49 11.79 -1.10
CA THR A 175 -10.59 10.85 -0.88
C THR A 175 -11.10 10.28 -2.20
N TYR A 176 -11.82 9.15 -2.16
CA TYR A 176 -12.52 8.59 -3.32
C TYR A 176 -13.86 7.95 -2.94
N ALA A 177 -14.85 8.02 -3.82
CA ALA A 177 -16.13 7.32 -3.68
C ALA A 177 -16.21 6.02 -4.48
N THR A 178 -15.37 5.87 -5.51
CA THR A 178 -15.42 4.74 -6.44
C THR A 178 -14.02 4.29 -6.85
N GLU A 179 -13.91 3.03 -7.26
CA GLU A 179 -12.67 2.48 -7.82
C GLU A 179 -12.17 3.29 -9.04
N SER A 180 -13.07 3.75 -9.90
CA SER A 180 -12.70 4.56 -11.08
C SER A 180 -12.11 5.92 -10.70
N GLU A 181 -12.62 6.53 -9.64
CA GLU A 181 -12.09 7.77 -9.09
C GLU A 181 -10.70 7.56 -8.48
N LEU A 182 -10.53 6.51 -7.67
CA LEU A 182 -9.25 6.10 -7.10
C LEU A 182 -8.19 5.93 -8.20
N ILE A 183 -8.51 5.14 -9.23
CA ILE A 183 -7.61 4.92 -10.38
C ILE A 183 -7.27 6.25 -11.06
N SER A 184 -8.25 7.12 -11.28
CA SER A 184 -8.02 8.42 -11.94
C SER A 184 -7.09 9.32 -11.13
N LYS A 185 -7.27 9.38 -9.81
CA LYS A 185 -6.39 10.14 -8.90
C LYS A 185 -4.96 9.61 -8.91
N LEU A 186 -4.79 8.28 -8.84
CA LEU A 186 -3.46 7.66 -8.88
C LEU A 186 -2.75 7.85 -10.22
N ARG A 187 -3.49 7.86 -11.33
CA ARG A 187 -2.95 8.19 -12.66
C ARG A 187 -2.44 9.63 -12.73
N LEU A 188 -3.24 10.57 -12.24
CA LEU A 188 -2.85 11.99 -12.19
C LEU A 188 -1.63 12.18 -11.30
N PHE A 189 -1.57 11.49 -10.17
CA PHE A 189 -0.43 11.52 -9.27
C PHE A 189 0.84 10.99 -9.96
N ALA A 190 0.81 9.80 -10.54
CA ALA A 190 1.94 9.25 -11.29
C ALA A 190 2.39 10.19 -12.42
N GLY A 191 1.45 10.72 -13.20
CA GLY A 191 1.74 11.69 -14.27
C GLY A 191 2.39 12.98 -13.75
N GLY A 192 1.97 13.46 -12.56
CA GLY A 192 2.58 14.59 -11.87
C GLY A 192 4.04 14.35 -11.53
N ILE A 193 4.35 13.22 -10.90
CA ILE A 193 5.73 12.84 -10.56
C ILE A 193 6.59 12.71 -11.81
N MET A 194 6.11 12.00 -12.85
CA MET A 194 6.84 11.85 -14.12
C MET A 194 7.16 13.21 -14.76
N HIS A 195 6.25 14.18 -14.63
CA HIS A 195 6.41 15.51 -15.18
C HIS A 195 7.41 16.35 -14.38
N GLN A 196 7.35 16.30 -13.05
CA GLN A 196 8.31 16.97 -12.16
C GLN A 196 9.73 16.41 -12.36
N GLU A 197 9.88 15.08 -12.42
CA GLU A 197 11.17 14.43 -12.72
C GLU A 197 11.73 14.84 -14.08
N ARG A 198 10.87 14.98 -15.09
CA ARG A 198 11.28 15.40 -16.44
C ARG A 198 11.75 16.86 -16.47
N ARG A 199 11.15 17.73 -15.64
CA ARG A 199 11.51 19.15 -15.55
C ARG A 199 12.70 19.43 -14.64
N GLY A 200 13.11 18.46 -13.83
CA GLY A 200 14.14 18.64 -12.81
C GLY A 200 13.60 19.27 -11.52
N ASP A 201 12.27 19.31 -11.35
CA ASP A 201 11.63 19.75 -10.10
C ASP A 201 11.70 18.65 -9.02
N LEU A 202 11.93 17.40 -9.42
CA LEU A 202 12.25 16.26 -8.56
C LEU A 202 13.45 15.48 -9.12
N ASP A 203 14.32 15.01 -8.23
CA ASP A 203 15.48 14.18 -8.61
C ASP A 203 15.03 12.85 -9.20
N ARG A 204 15.64 12.41 -10.30
CA ARG A 204 15.32 11.10 -10.88
C ARG A 204 15.90 9.99 -10.02
N LEU A 205 15.09 8.96 -9.78
CA LEU A 205 15.58 7.71 -9.19
C LEU A 205 16.14 6.85 -10.32
N ASP A 206 17.46 6.79 -10.43
CA ASP A 206 18.15 5.91 -11.37
C ASP A 206 18.03 4.44 -10.90
#